data_AF-A0A0M3JEC4-F1
#
_entry.id   AF-A0A0M3JEC4-F1
#
_cell.length_a   1.000
_cell.length_b   1.000
_cell.length_c   1.000
_cell.angle_alpha   90.00
_cell.angle_beta   90.00
_cell.angle_gamma   90.00
#
_symmetry.space_group_name_H-M   'P 1'
#
loop_
_entity.id
_entity.type
_entity.pdbx_description
1 polymer ?
#
loop_
_entity_poly.entity_id
_entity_poly.type
_entity_poly.pdbx_seq_one_letter_code
_entity_poly.pdbx_strand_id
1 'polypeptide(L)'
;MRNGPERALEEASHVLVVHDSTLTGDYIHHRVLHLLHRYPHLTSSLVINKIDLVQRRSDLLELVRILCNNQVGGEAIKVMKSRMGRLEKLASGSGRRRRNEETTLTLHMDEERERSEQWRTKYR
;
A
#
# COMPACT_ATOMS: atom_id res chain seq x y z
N MET A 1 -17.68 31.80 22.06
CA MET A 1 -17.67 31.64 20.59
C MET A 1 -17.06 30.29 20.25
N ARG A 2 -17.79 29.40 19.56
CA ARG A 2 -17.24 28.12 19.08
C ARG A 2 -16.39 28.38 17.84
N ASN A 3 -15.10 28.68 18.01
CA ASN A 3 -14.16 28.91 16.90
C ASN A 3 -13.35 27.64 16.61
N GLY A 4 -14.05 26.55 16.26
CA GLY A 4 -13.46 25.23 16.04
C GLY A 4 -14.08 24.48 14.86
N PRO A 5 -13.58 23.27 14.56
CA PRO A 5 -14.07 22.45 13.45
C PRO A 5 -15.57 22.14 13.53
N GLU A 6 -16.17 22.28 14.72
CA GLU A 6 -17.60 22.04 14.97
C GLU A 6 -18.51 22.95 14.14
N ARG A 7 -18.15 24.22 13.90
CA ARG A 7 -18.95 25.11 13.04
C ARG A 7 -18.92 24.69 11.58
N ALA A 8 -17.75 24.28 11.08
CA ALA A 8 -17.62 23.80 9.70
C ALA A 8 -18.44 22.51 9.50
N LEU A 9 -18.51 21.66 10.53
CA LEU A 9 -19.31 20.44 10.50
C LEU A 9 -20.82 20.70 10.54
N GLU A 10 -21.28 21.81 11.13
CA GLU A 10 -22.72 22.17 11.15
C GLU A 10 -23.25 22.52 9.75
N GLU A 11 -22.41 23.05 8.86
CA GLU A 11 -22.79 23.47 7.51
C GLU A 11 -22.34 22.47 6.42
N ALA A 12 -21.48 21.50 6.77
CA ALA A 12 -20.94 20.55 5.82
C ALA A 12 -22.01 19.56 5.34
N SER A 13 -21.99 19.24 4.04
CA SER A 13 -22.73 18.10 3.49
C SER A 13 -21.91 16.80 3.50
N HIS A 14 -20.57 16.93 3.55
CA HIS A 14 -19.64 15.80 3.48
C HIS A 14 -18.36 16.13 4.24
N VAL A 15 -17.75 15.14 4.87
CA VAL A 15 -16.53 15.30 5.67
C VAL A 15 -15.37 14.54 5.05
N LEU A 16 -14.24 15.22 4.86
CA LEU A 16 -12.98 14.59 4.46
C LEU A 16 -12.07 14.46 5.68
N VAL A 17 -11.77 13.23 6.06
CA VAL A 17 -10.86 12.93 7.17
C VAL A 17 -9.47 12.72 6.57
N VAL A 18 -8.57 13.68 6.79
CA VAL A 18 -7.20 13.60 6.26
C VAL A 18 -6.30 12.88 7.26
N HIS A 19 -5.67 11.80 6.82
CA HIS A 19 -4.70 11.03 7.58
C HIS A 19 -3.33 11.09 6.87
N ASP A 20 -2.30 11.45 7.61
CA ASP A 20 -0.93 11.51 7.12
C ASP A 20 -0.30 10.11 7.17
N SER A 21 0.05 9.55 6.00
CA SER A 21 0.59 8.19 5.90
C SER A 21 2.00 8.01 6.43
N THR A 22 2.68 9.09 6.83
CA THR A 22 4.00 9.03 7.47
C THR A 22 3.90 8.86 8.99
N LEU A 23 2.72 9.03 9.56
CA LEU A 23 2.51 8.79 10.98
C LEU A 23 2.67 7.30 11.30
N THR A 24 3.32 7.02 12.43
CA THR A 24 3.54 5.65 12.91
C THR A 24 2.28 4.99 13.47
N GLY A 25 1.19 5.75 13.65
CA GLY A 25 -0.07 5.26 14.18
C GLY A 25 -1.03 4.83 13.08
N ASP A 26 -1.57 3.62 13.23
CA ASP A 26 -2.58 3.00 12.38
C ASP A 26 -4.01 3.25 12.88
N TYR A 27 -4.24 4.38 13.54
CA TYR A 27 -5.54 4.74 14.11
C TYR A 27 -5.99 6.15 13.74
N ILE A 28 -7.31 6.35 13.70
CA ILE A 28 -7.90 7.69 13.58
C ILE A 28 -7.91 8.32 14.97
N HIS A 29 -7.41 9.55 15.08
CA HIS A 29 -7.33 10.27 16.34
C HIS A 29 -8.71 10.34 17.03
N HIS A 30 -8.76 10.02 18.33
CA HIS A 30 -10.01 9.90 19.10
C HIS A 30 -10.94 11.13 19.00
N ARG A 31 -10.37 12.34 18.96
CA ARG A 31 -11.15 13.58 18.77
C ARG A 31 -11.89 13.62 17.43
N VAL A 32 -11.28 13.10 16.36
CA VAL A 32 -11.90 13.04 15.03
C VAL A 32 -13.04 12.02 15.06
N LEU A 33 -12.80 10.83 15.63
CA LEU A 33 -13.84 9.82 15.82
C LEU A 33 -15.03 10.36 16.62
N HIS A 34 -14.76 11.10 17.70
CA HIS A 34 -15.80 11.77 18.50
C HIS A 34 -16.64 12.75 17.69
N LEU A 35 -16.01 13.53 16.81
CA LEU A 35 -16.73 14.45 15.91
C LEU A 35 -17.56 13.67 14.88
N LEU A 36 -17.01 12.63 14.25
CA LEU A 36 -17.76 11.81 13.29
C LEU A 36 -18.98 11.14 13.94
N HIS A 37 -18.83 10.61 15.17
CA HIS A 37 -19.94 10.02 15.92
C HIS A 37 -21.00 11.05 16.32
N ARG A 38 -20.63 12.32 16.51
CA ARG A 38 -21.58 13.40 16.84
C ARG A 38 -22.40 13.83 15.62
N TYR A 39 -21.86 13.71 14.41
CA TYR A 39 -22.54 14.07 13.16
C TYR A 39 -22.75 12.84 12.26
N PRO A 40 -23.50 11.82 12.69
CA PRO A 40 -23.62 10.54 11.99
C PRO A 40 -24.40 10.63 10.67
N HIS A 41 -25.13 11.73 10.44
CA HIS A 41 -25.84 12.01 9.20
C HIS A 41 -24.90 12.47 8.09
N LEU A 42 -23.68 12.90 8.41
CA LEU A 42 -22.71 13.34 7.43
C LEU A 42 -21.97 12.15 6.86
N THR A 43 -21.99 12.03 5.54
CA THR A 43 -21.12 11.11 4.83
C THR A 43 -19.67 11.55 5.01
N SER A 44 -18.80 10.59 5.26
CA SER A 44 -17.37 10.86 5.46
C SER A 44 -16.50 10.00 4.55
N SER A 45 -15.34 10.54 4.18
CA SER A 45 -14.35 9.82 3.38
C SER A 45 -12.96 10.02 3.97
N LEU A 46 -12.22 8.93 4.10
CA LEU A 46 -10.83 8.93 4.55
C LEU A 46 -9.92 9.28 3.37
N VAL A 47 -9.08 10.30 3.54
CA VAL A 47 -8.07 10.74 2.59
C VAL A 47 -6.71 10.42 3.17
N ILE A 48 -5.99 9.50 2.52
CA ILE A 48 -4.61 9.18 2.86
C ILE A 48 -3.69 10.18 2.15
N ASN A 49 -3.02 11.02 2.92
CA ASN A 49 -2.14 12.08 2.44
C ASN A 49 -0.66 11.68 2.60
N LYS A 50 0.23 12.31 1.81
CA LYS A 50 1.68 12.07 1.79
C LYS A 50 2.11 10.66 1.35
N ILE A 51 1.33 10.06 0.45
CA ILE A 51 1.59 8.73 -0.09
C ILE A 51 2.92 8.62 -0.85
N ASP A 52 3.43 9.75 -1.34
CA ASP A 52 4.71 9.88 -2.03
C ASP A 52 5.90 9.53 -1.13
N LEU A 53 5.75 9.70 0.19
CA LEU A 53 6.78 9.39 1.18
C LEU A 53 6.74 7.93 1.64
N VAL A 54 5.77 7.14 1.19
CA VAL A 54 5.63 5.72 1.57
C VAL A 54 6.45 4.84 0.63
N GLN A 55 7.43 4.13 1.19
CA GLN A 55 8.37 3.31 0.41
C GLN A 55 7.71 2.10 -0.26
N ARG A 56 6.79 1.42 0.45
CA ARG A 56 6.13 0.20 -0.03
C ARG A 56 4.63 0.42 -0.17
N ARG A 57 4.11 0.20 -1.39
CA ARG A 57 2.67 0.31 -1.67
C ARG A 57 1.81 -0.68 -0.89
N SER A 58 2.38 -1.82 -0.46
CA SER A 58 1.70 -2.79 0.40
C SER A 58 1.25 -2.18 1.72
N ASP A 59 2.06 -1.28 2.27
CA ASP A 59 1.87 -0.73 3.61
C ASP A 59 0.67 0.23 3.61
N LEU A 60 0.41 0.91 2.49
CA LEU A 60 -0.79 1.72 2.29
C LEU A 60 -2.08 0.87 2.32
N LEU A 61 -2.07 -0.30 1.66
CA LEU A 61 -3.24 -1.18 1.66
C LEU A 61 -3.52 -1.76 3.05
N GLU A 62 -2.47 -2.06 3.80
CA GLU A 62 -2.59 -2.52 5.18
C GLU A 62 -3.15 -1.40 6.08
N LEU A 63 -2.61 -0.19 5.97
CA LEU A 63 -3.10 0.98 6.70
C LEU A 63 -4.59 1.24 6.42
N VAL A 64 -5.00 1.23 5.15
CA VAL A 64 -6.42 1.43 4.78
C VAL A 64 -7.31 0.32 5.35
N ARG A 65 -6.86 -0.94 5.38
CA ARG A 65 -7.63 -2.02 6.00
C ARG A 65 -7.84 -1.79 7.49
N ILE A 66 -6.81 -1.33 8.21
CA ILE A 66 -6.91 -1.08 9.64
C ILE A 66 -7.86 0.12 9.87
N LEU A 67 -7.62 1.25 9.21
CA LEU A 67 -8.39 2.48 9.42
C LEU A 67 -9.86 2.36 9.00
N CYS A 68 -10.16 1.56 7.97
CA CYS A 68 -11.52 1.39 7.47
C CYS A 68 -12.17 0.07 7.90
N ASN A 69 -11.62 -0.63 8.91
CA ASN A 69 -12.14 -1.91 9.40
C ASN A 69 -12.41 -2.93 8.27
N ASN A 70 -11.47 -3.04 7.34
CA ASN A 70 -11.50 -3.90 6.17
C ASN A 70 -12.69 -3.67 5.21
N GLN A 71 -13.33 -2.50 5.26
CA GLN A 71 -14.48 -2.15 4.40
C GLN A 71 -14.33 -0.75 3.81
N VAL A 72 -14.67 -0.55 2.54
CA VAL A 72 -14.69 0.76 1.88
C VAL A 72 -15.99 0.89 1.11
N GLY A 73 -16.73 1.97 1.31
CA GLY A 73 -18.03 2.18 0.64
C GLY A 73 -19.09 1.13 0.97
N GLY A 74 -18.96 0.45 2.12
CA GLY A 74 -19.84 -0.67 2.51
C GLY A 74 -19.44 -2.02 1.92
N GLU A 75 -18.38 -2.09 1.11
CA GLU A 75 -17.87 -3.33 0.54
C GLU A 75 -16.57 -3.77 1.22
N ALA A 76 -16.42 -5.08 1.46
CA ALA A 76 -15.17 -5.62 2.00
C ALA A 76 -14.02 -5.51 0.99
N ILE A 77 -12.83 -5.13 1.48
CA ILE A 77 -11.63 -4.99 0.65
C ILE A 77 -11.19 -6.38 0.16
N LYS A 78 -11.29 -6.64 -1.15
CA LYS A 78 -10.82 -7.88 -1.78
C LYS A 78 -9.35 -7.78 -2.15
N VAL A 79 -8.53 -8.59 -1.50
CA VAL A 79 -7.08 -8.64 -1.76
C VAL A 79 -6.80 -9.63 -2.87
N MET A 80 -6.64 -9.14 -4.09
CA MET A 80 -6.14 -9.97 -5.18
C MET A 80 -4.62 -9.97 -5.13
N LYS A 81 -4.02 -11.10 -4.77
CA LYS A 81 -2.58 -11.29 -5.00
C LYS A 81 -2.37 -11.23 -6.51
N SER A 82 -1.66 -10.21 -6.98
CA SER A 82 -1.28 -10.13 -8.39
C SER A 82 -0.45 -11.37 -8.71
N ARG A 83 -1.00 -12.24 -9.57
CA ARG A 83 -0.24 -13.36 -10.11
C ARG A 83 0.82 -12.75 -11.02
N MET A 84 2.03 -12.60 -10.49
CA MET A 84 3.20 -12.28 -11.29
C MET A 84 3.29 -13.32 -12.42
N GLY A 85 2.91 -12.91 -13.62
CA GLY A 85 3.02 -13.73 -14.82
C GLY A 85 4.45 -14.25 -14.98
N ARG A 86 4.55 -15.49 -15.48
CA ARG A 86 5.77 -16.29 -15.72
C ARG A 86 6.48 -16.91 -14.50
N LEU A 87 6.55 -16.27 -13.34
CA LEU A 87 7.31 -16.86 -12.21
C LEU A 87 6.60 -18.09 -11.61
N GLU A 88 5.27 -18.05 -11.51
CA GLU A 88 4.48 -19.19 -11.03
C GLU A 88 4.58 -20.39 -11.98
N LYS A 89 4.67 -20.17 -13.32
CA LYS A 89 4.83 -21.26 -14.30
C LYS A 89 6.16 -22.01 -14.14
N LEU A 90 7.21 -21.32 -13.70
CA LEU A 90 8.51 -21.95 -13.42
C LEU A 90 8.46 -22.74 -12.10
N ALA A 91 7.75 -22.24 -11.09
CA ALA A 91 7.58 -22.91 -9.81
C ALA A 91 6.55 -24.06 -9.83
N SER A 92 5.54 -24.00 -10.70
CA SER A 92 4.49 -25.01 -10.84
C SER A 92 4.76 -26.03 -11.96
N GLY A 93 5.78 -25.78 -12.80
CA GLY A 93 6.24 -26.72 -13.83
C GLY A 93 7.23 -27.76 -13.31
N SER A 94 7.79 -27.58 -12.11
CA SER A 94 8.71 -28.51 -11.45
C SER A 94 7.97 -29.59 -10.65
N GLY A 95 7.06 -30.28 -11.33
CA GLY A 95 6.55 -31.55 -10.86
C GLY A 95 7.61 -32.66 -10.98
N ARG A 96 8.20 -33.03 -9.84
CA ARG A 96 8.63 -34.40 -9.52
C ARG A 96 9.95 -34.91 -10.15
N ARG A 97 11.09 -34.42 -9.66
CA ARG A 97 12.33 -35.25 -9.58
C ARG A 97 12.84 -35.26 -8.14
N ARG A 98 12.79 -36.45 -7.53
CA ARG A 98 13.52 -36.78 -6.32
C ARG A 98 15.02 -36.86 -6.67
N ARG A 99 15.84 -36.49 -5.68
CA ARG A 99 17.22 -36.93 -5.39
C ARG A 99 18.35 -35.99 -5.87
N ASN A 100 19.11 -35.53 -4.87
CA ASN A 100 20.48 -34.99 -4.84
C ASN A 100 21.04 -34.41 -6.15
N GLU A 101 21.25 -33.09 -6.16
CA GLU A 101 22.48 -32.45 -6.64
C GLU A 101 22.37 -30.94 -6.35
N GLU A 102 23.39 -30.37 -5.70
CA GLU A 102 23.55 -28.94 -5.50
C GLU A 102 23.68 -28.27 -6.87
N THR A 103 22.56 -27.85 -7.46
CA THR A 103 22.59 -26.97 -8.62
C THR A 103 22.66 -25.54 -8.09
N THR A 104 23.88 -25.04 -7.94
CA THR A 104 24.17 -23.61 -7.81
C THR A 104 23.42 -22.86 -8.90
N LEU A 105 22.39 -22.10 -8.50
CA LEU A 105 21.70 -21.17 -9.38
C LEU A 105 22.68 -20.06 -9.77
N THR A 106 23.38 -20.23 -10.89
CA THR A 106 24.12 -19.16 -11.54
C THR A 106 23.13 -18.17 -12.16
N LEU A 107 22.61 -17.29 -11.31
CA LEU A 107 21.84 -16.11 -11.72
C LEU A 107 22.79 -15.14 -12.44
N HIS A 108 22.85 -15.25 -13.77
CA HIS A 108 23.22 -14.20 -14.73
C HIS A 108 24.14 -13.07 -14.22
N MET A 109 25.37 -13.40 -13.81
CA MET A 109 26.41 -12.37 -13.55
C MET A 109 27.19 -11.97 -14.81
N ASP A 110 27.17 -12.81 -15.85
CA ASP A 110 28.01 -12.61 -17.04
C ASP A 110 27.44 -11.54 -17.99
N GLU A 111 26.11 -11.48 -18.15
CA GLU A 111 25.44 -10.50 -19.04
C GLU A 111 25.45 -9.05 -18.49
N GLU A 112 25.56 -8.86 -17.18
CA GLU A 112 25.69 -7.54 -16.55
C GLU A 112 27.13 -7.03 -16.60
N ARG A 113 28.10 -7.95 -16.53
CA ARG A 113 29.52 -7.63 -16.64
C ARG A 113 29.90 -7.21 -18.06
N GLU A 114 29.42 -7.92 -19.09
CA GLU A 114 29.66 -7.55 -20.50
C GLU A 114 29.04 -6.20 -20.86
N ARG A 115 27.83 -5.90 -20.37
CA ARG A 115 27.18 -4.58 -20.58
C ARG A 115 27.94 -3.44 -19.92
N SER A 116 28.50 -3.70 -18.74
CA SER A 116 29.28 -2.71 -17.98
C SER A 116 30.65 -2.45 -18.63
N GLU A 117 31.28 -3.46 -19.22
CA GLU A 117 32.53 -3.31 -19.97
C GLU A 117 32.31 -2.55 -21.29
N GLN A 118 31.25 -2.87 -22.04
CA GLN A 118 30.88 -2.14 -23.26
C GLN A 118 30.55 -0.66 -22.98
N TRP A 119 29.93 -0.35 -21.84
CA TRP A 119 29.67 1.03 -21.42
C TRP A 119 30.96 1.81 -21.14
N ARG A 120 31.95 1.19 -20.51
CA ARG A 120 33.25 1.83 -20.21
C ARG A 120 34.07 2.12 -21.45
N THR A 121 33.95 1.32 -22.51
CA THR A 121 34.66 1.57 -23.79
C THR A 121 34.01 2.68 -24.60
N LYS A 122 32.69 2.83 -24.52
CA LYS A 122 31.93 3.80 -25.32
C LYS A 122 32.11 5.26 -24.88
N TYR A 123 32.48 5.48 -23.62
CA TYR A 123 32.65 6.82 -23.02
C TYR A 123 34.09 7.11 -22.58
N ARG A 124 35.06 6.51 -23.27
CA ARG A 124 36.48 6.85 -23.15
C ARG A 124 36.93 7.76 -24.28
#